data_AF-A0A7M2XWC5-F1
#
_entry.id   AF-A0A7M2XWC5-F1
#
_cell.length_a   1.000
_cell.length_b   1.000
_cell.length_c   1.000
_cell.angle_alpha   90.00
_cell.angle_beta   90.00
_cell.angle_gamma   90.00
#
_symmetry.space_group_name_H-M   'P 1'
#
loop_
_entity.id
_entity.type
_entity.pdbx_description
1 polymer ?
#
loop_
_entity_poly.entity_id
_entity_poly.type
_entity_poly.pdbx_seq_one_letter_code
_entity_poly.pdbx_strand_id
1 'polypeptide(L)'
;MSWVLAVDFGTSNTSAAHRIGPDRVESLPLSHTSNLMPSAVYVDPAQSITTGEVAINQATVDPAGFVAFPKAHVAVGSVMVRGQDIPVAATIAAVLRTVYNQALPRHNHQPPSEVVLTHPEAWSQRELAVLREAASLAGLGGSVSLISEPRAAAFYYSRQHDAKIVKGSTIAVFDFGGGTLDIAVLTATSEWTFEVIRAGGDNTLGGKNLDATVARWVDDRVRGDDPELAAWLRTADGLDARRTLDDQIRRAKELLSEHPSATIRVTGNGADLTLTLTRDEFEQMIEPQITRGVQLAAQVLREAGVDRTSLQALYLTGGSSRIPYVHRRLSELGSIATLDDPKTVVAKGAAGFVAGGRATVPPAEVDTEVLRPGRRPQPAPRQAGPSPSTNRGGAGRTRSLLVIAGAGLAAVAAAAGVFVAVNHDTGAPAAAAAPAAADPHPAGQGAAAGRLPAASADSSYRSETTDEVTVLLPTTLFISSTACEKSSFSSEGALQVRCLLNPDSAVGKTIGMERHDYTSITAWRDDQYARSTFIRLRDATDGHTTVISEDGTRLVDADDSSGSGVRYTVIDRSTGLIATFSMDSVEVGAAFLAEVGWDS
;
A
#
# COMPACT_ATOMS: atom_id res chain seq x y z
N MET A 1 -20.53 -38.19 -1.72
CA MET A 1 -21.19 -37.16 -0.88
C MET A 1 -21.21 -35.90 -1.70
N SER A 2 -22.32 -35.16 -1.75
CA SER A 2 -22.34 -33.87 -2.46
C SER A 2 -21.42 -32.88 -1.77
N TRP A 3 -20.68 -32.11 -2.58
CA TRP A 3 -19.73 -31.11 -2.10
C TRP A 3 -19.79 -29.88 -2.99
N VAL A 4 -19.47 -28.72 -2.41
CA VAL A 4 -19.44 -27.43 -3.12
C VAL A 4 -18.00 -26.97 -3.23
N LEU A 5 -17.64 -26.42 -4.39
CA LEU A 5 -16.38 -25.71 -4.59
C LEU A 5 -16.68 -24.21 -4.64
N ALA A 6 -16.02 -23.42 -3.80
CA ALA A 6 -16.03 -21.96 -3.93
C ALA A 6 -14.64 -21.49 -4.35
N VAL A 7 -14.60 -20.60 -5.34
CA VAL A 7 -13.34 -20.02 -5.84
C VAL A 7 -13.44 -18.51 -5.75
N ASP A 8 -12.47 -17.93 -5.06
CA ASP A 8 -12.24 -16.51 -5.04
C ASP A 8 -11.12 -16.16 -6.01
N PHE A 9 -11.51 -15.67 -7.19
CA PHE A 9 -10.58 -15.23 -8.23
C PHE A 9 -10.21 -13.77 -7.96
N GLY A 10 -9.15 -13.55 -7.17
CA GLY A 10 -8.63 -12.23 -6.86
C GLY A 10 -7.74 -11.65 -7.97
N THR A 11 -7.40 -10.36 -7.85
CA THR A 11 -6.53 -9.68 -8.83
C THR A 11 -5.09 -10.18 -8.78
N SER A 12 -4.58 -10.50 -7.59
CA SER A 12 -3.20 -10.97 -7.41
C SER A 12 -3.12 -12.45 -7.04
N ASN A 13 -4.06 -12.94 -6.25
CA ASN A 13 -4.08 -14.32 -5.77
C ASN A 13 -5.48 -14.89 -5.86
N THR A 14 -5.55 -16.17 -6.19
CA THR A 14 -6.74 -17.00 -6.17
C THR A 14 -6.73 -17.80 -4.88
N SER A 15 -7.88 -17.84 -4.20
CA SER A 15 -8.12 -18.74 -3.07
C SER A 15 -9.32 -19.62 -3.35
N ALA A 16 -9.43 -20.75 -2.67
CA ALA A 16 -10.58 -21.63 -2.83
C ALA A 16 -10.93 -22.31 -1.51
N ALA A 17 -12.19 -22.70 -1.38
CA ALA A 17 -12.71 -23.46 -0.26
C ALA A 17 -13.65 -24.55 -0.78
N HIS A 18 -13.77 -25.63 -0.02
CA HIS A 18 -14.77 -26.65 -0.28
C HIS A 18 -15.70 -26.80 0.91
N ARG A 19 -16.93 -27.24 0.65
CA ARG A 19 -17.88 -27.63 1.69
C ARG A 19 -18.26 -29.09 1.52
N ILE A 20 -18.12 -29.88 2.59
CA ILE A 20 -18.48 -31.29 2.63
C ILE A 20 -19.65 -31.46 3.62
N GLY A 21 -20.82 -31.86 3.11
CA GLY A 21 -22.02 -31.90 3.94
C GLY A 21 -22.53 -30.50 4.33
N PRO A 22 -23.37 -30.36 5.38
CA PRO A 22 -24.05 -29.10 5.69
C PRO A 22 -23.12 -28.02 6.24
N ASP A 23 -22.17 -28.36 7.12
CA ASP A 23 -21.49 -27.34 7.94
C ASP A 23 -19.96 -27.31 7.80
N ARG A 24 -19.34 -28.35 7.21
CA ARG A 24 -17.87 -28.43 7.17
C ARG A 24 -17.31 -27.68 5.97
N VAL A 25 -16.87 -26.44 6.20
CA VAL A 25 -16.18 -25.59 5.23
C VAL A 25 -14.68 -25.54 5.53
N GLU A 26 -13.85 -25.84 4.54
CA GLU A 26 -12.39 -25.84 4.67
C GLU A 26 -11.74 -25.15 3.47
N SER A 27 -10.62 -24.46 3.70
CA SER A 27 -9.82 -23.90 2.61
C SER A 27 -9.10 -25.01 1.84
N LEU A 28 -8.97 -24.83 0.54
CA LEU A 28 -8.21 -25.72 -0.33
C LEU A 28 -6.75 -25.25 -0.44
N PRO A 29 -5.77 -26.10 -0.14
CA PRO A 29 -4.37 -25.80 -0.44
C PRO A 29 -4.15 -25.78 -1.95
N LEU A 30 -3.79 -24.61 -2.50
CA LEU A 30 -3.58 -24.40 -3.93
C LEU A 30 -2.10 -24.39 -4.34
N SER A 31 -1.20 -24.33 -3.37
CA SER A 31 0.24 -24.53 -3.54
C SER A 31 0.80 -25.43 -2.44
N HIS A 32 2.08 -25.78 -2.53
CA HIS A 32 2.73 -26.64 -1.53
C HIS A 32 2.87 -25.98 -0.15
N THR A 33 2.88 -24.65 -0.09
CA THR A 33 3.19 -23.88 1.11
C THR A 33 2.08 -22.92 1.51
N SER A 34 0.99 -22.83 0.74
CA SER A 34 -0.07 -21.85 0.95
C SER A 34 -1.44 -22.30 0.44
N ASN A 35 -2.49 -21.72 1.02
CA ASN A 35 -3.88 -21.85 0.56
C ASN A 35 -4.19 -20.94 -0.64
N LEU A 36 -3.16 -20.33 -1.22
CA LEU A 36 -3.26 -19.37 -2.31
C LEU A 36 -2.43 -19.85 -3.50
N MET A 37 -2.88 -19.41 -4.67
CA MET A 37 -2.13 -19.51 -5.92
C MET A 37 -2.09 -18.13 -6.56
N PRO A 38 -0.96 -17.67 -7.10
CA PRO A 38 -0.92 -16.43 -7.86
C PRO A 38 -1.92 -16.46 -9.01
N SER A 39 -2.68 -15.37 -9.19
CA SER A 39 -3.62 -15.21 -10.31
C SER A 39 -2.89 -14.79 -11.58
N ALA A 40 -1.82 -15.51 -11.93
CA ALA A 40 -0.95 -15.21 -13.04
C ALA A 40 -1.07 -16.30 -14.11
N VAL A 41 -0.87 -15.91 -15.36
CA VAL A 41 -1.05 -16.75 -16.53
C VAL A 41 0.15 -16.60 -17.47
N TYR A 42 0.61 -17.69 -18.05
CA TYR A 42 1.61 -17.67 -19.12
C TYR A 42 1.07 -18.41 -20.34
N VAL A 43 1.16 -17.77 -21.50
CA VAL A 43 0.75 -18.31 -22.80
C VAL A 43 2.00 -18.64 -23.60
N ASP A 44 2.17 -19.93 -23.87
CA ASP A 44 3.29 -20.41 -24.67
C ASP A 44 3.08 -20.14 -26.18
N PRO A 45 4.11 -20.32 -27.03
CA PRO A 45 3.98 -20.12 -28.47
C PRO A 45 2.97 -21.07 -29.16
N ALA A 46 2.60 -22.18 -28.52
CA ALA A 46 1.58 -23.11 -28.98
C ALA A 46 0.17 -22.74 -28.45
N GLN A 47 0.03 -21.57 -27.80
CA GLN A 47 -1.17 -21.07 -27.13
C GLN A 47 -1.68 -21.95 -25.97
N SER A 48 -0.84 -22.82 -25.43
CA SER A 48 -1.16 -23.49 -24.18
C SER A 48 -0.99 -22.52 -23.02
N ILE A 49 -1.86 -22.63 -22.02
CA ILE A 49 -1.94 -21.72 -20.90
C ILE A 49 -1.53 -22.43 -19.61
N THR A 50 -0.47 -21.95 -18.95
CA THR A 50 -0.08 -22.34 -17.60
C THR A 50 -0.44 -21.24 -16.60
N THR A 51 -0.54 -21.58 -15.31
CA THR A 51 -1.02 -20.66 -14.28
C THR A 51 -0.20 -20.73 -12.99
N GLY A 52 -0.37 -19.71 -12.13
CA GLY A 52 0.24 -19.68 -10.80
C GLY A 52 1.76 -19.55 -10.83
N GLU A 53 2.43 -20.23 -9.90
CA GLU A 53 3.90 -20.22 -9.77
C GLU A 53 4.60 -20.72 -11.04
N VAL A 54 4.00 -21.68 -11.75
CA VAL A 54 4.55 -22.20 -13.01
C VAL A 54 4.57 -21.11 -14.07
N ALA A 55 3.51 -20.31 -14.17
CA ALA A 55 3.45 -19.19 -15.10
C ALA A 55 4.50 -18.12 -14.77
N ILE A 56 4.66 -17.78 -13.48
CA ILE A 56 5.67 -16.82 -13.01
C ILE A 56 7.08 -17.32 -13.35
N ASN A 57 7.36 -18.59 -13.07
CA ASN A 57 8.66 -19.20 -13.38
C ASN A 57 8.95 -19.18 -14.89
N GLN A 58 7.99 -19.52 -15.75
CA GLN A 58 8.19 -19.44 -17.21
C GLN A 58 8.41 -18.00 -17.70
N ALA A 59 7.75 -17.02 -17.08
CA ALA A 59 7.91 -15.60 -17.41
C ALA A 59 9.32 -15.05 -17.14
N THR A 60 10.12 -15.70 -16.29
CA THR A 60 11.54 -15.33 -16.09
C THR A 60 12.35 -15.47 -17.38
N VAL A 61 12.08 -16.51 -18.17
CA VAL A 61 12.77 -16.79 -19.43
C VAL A 61 12.10 -16.09 -20.60
N ASP A 62 10.77 -16.05 -20.61
CA ASP A 62 9.98 -15.50 -21.72
C ASP A 62 8.85 -14.57 -21.24
N PRO A 63 9.15 -13.29 -21.00
CA PRO A 63 8.18 -12.35 -20.47
C PRO A 63 7.04 -12.03 -21.44
N ALA A 64 7.24 -12.24 -22.74
CA ALA A 64 6.29 -11.86 -23.78
C ALA A 64 5.00 -12.71 -23.77
N GLY A 65 5.04 -13.88 -23.12
CA GLY A 65 3.89 -14.75 -22.88
C GLY A 65 3.13 -14.47 -21.59
N PHE A 66 3.60 -13.55 -20.74
CA PHE A 66 3.11 -13.43 -19.37
C PHE A 66 1.95 -12.43 -19.22
N VAL A 67 0.93 -12.83 -18.49
CA VAL A 67 -0.21 -12.01 -18.06
C VAL A 67 -0.29 -12.07 -16.54
N ALA A 68 0.18 -11.02 -15.88
CA ALA A 68 0.30 -10.99 -14.43
C ALA A 68 -1.06 -10.98 -13.70
N PHE A 69 -2.04 -10.22 -14.22
CA PHE A 69 -3.30 -9.94 -13.52
C PHE A 69 -4.52 -9.98 -14.44
N PRO A 70 -4.96 -11.18 -14.90
CA PRO A 70 -6.04 -11.29 -15.86
C PRO A 70 -7.36 -10.63 -15.42
N LYS A 71 -7.66 -10.60 -14.10
CA LYS A 71 -8.85 -9.93 -13.55
C LYS A 71 -8.94 -8.45 -13.93
N ALA A 72 -7.80 -7.76 -14.03
CA ALA A 72 -7.75 -6.33 -14.37
C ALA A 72 -8.20 -6.04 -15.81
N HIS A 73 -8.26 -7.07 -16.67
CA HIS A 73 -8.63 -6.94 -18.08
C HIS A 73 -10.06 -7.38 -18.37
N VAL A 74 -10.85 -7.78 -17.37
CA VAL A 74 -12.23 -8.28 -17.55
C VAL A 74 -13.12 -7.25 -18.23
N ALA A 75 -13.01 -5.98 -17.87
CA ALA A 75 -13.77 -4.90 -18.50
C ALA A 75 -13.41 -4.69 -19.99
N VAL A 76 -12.16 -4.98 -20.38
CA VAL A 76 -11.68 -4.89 -21.76
C VAL A 76 -12.09 -6.13 -22.57
N GLY A 77 -12.09 -7.30 -21.94
CA GLY A 77 -12.51 -8.58 -22.53
C GLY A 77 -11.39 -9.38 -23.20
N SER A 78 -10.24 -8.76 -23.50
CA SER A 78 -9.10 -9.42 -24.11
C SER A 78 -7.75 -8.83 -23.67
N VAL A 79 -6.67 -9.59 -23.88
CA VAL A 79 -5.28 -9.21 -23.59
C VAL A 79 -4.37 -9.54 -24.76
N MET A 80 -3.49 -8.61 -25.12
CA MET A 80 -2.50 -8.82 -26.17
C MET A 80 -1.31 -9.60 -25.63
N VAL A 81 -1.08 -10.80 -26.16
CA VAL A 81 0.06 -11.68 -25.80
C VAL A 81 0.76 -12.09 -27.08
N ARG A 82 2.06 -11.76 -27.21
CA ARG A 82 2.85 -12.02 -28.44
C ARG A 82 2.20 -11.51 -29.74
N GLY A 83 1.55 -10.35 -29.68
CA GLY A 83 0.85 -9.78 -30.82
C GLY A 83 -0.45 -10.50 -31.20
N GLN A 84 -0.92 -11.43 -30.38
CA GLN A 84 -2.20 -12.11 -30.52
C GLN A 84 -3.18 -11.64 -29.46
N ASP A 85 -4.45 -11.52 -29.85
CA ASP A 85 -5.52 -11.14 -28.94
C ASP A 85 -6.08 -12.38 -28.25
N ILE A 86 -5.83 -12.50 -26.95
CA ILE A 86 -6.26 -13.63 -26.12
C ILE A 86 -7.49 -13.22 -25.32
N PRO A 87 -8.64 -13.93 -25.43
CA PRO A 87 -9.81 -13.64 -24.62
C PRO A 87 -9.50 -13.76 -23.13
N VAL A 88 -9.89 -12.76 -22.34
CA VAL A 88 -9.69 -12.78 -20.87
C VAL A 88 -10.42 -13.96 -20.25
N ALA A 89 -11.60 -14.33 -20.76
CA ALA A 89 -12.31 -15.53 -20.33
C ALA A 89 -11.44 -16.80 -20.39
N ALA A 90 -10.60 -16.96 -21.42
CA ALA A 90 -9.71 -18.12 -21.56
C ALA A 90 -8.59 -18.12 -20.50
N THR A 91 -8.03 -16.94 -20.19
CA THR A 91 -7.00 -16.80 -19.15
C THR A 91 -7.56 -17.11 -17.76
N ILE A 92 -8.78 -16.65 -17.46
CA ILE A 92 -9.48 -16.95 -16.20
C ILE A 92 -9.87 -18.43 -16.15
N ALA A 93 -10.33 -19.00 -17.28
CA ALA A 93 -10.69 -20.42 -17.37
C ALA A 93 -9.50 -21.32 -17.02
N ALA A 94 -8.28 -20.98 -17.46
CA ALA A 94 -7.08 -21.73 -17.10
C ALA A 94 -6.84 -21.73 -15.58
N VAL A 95 -7.03 -20.59 -14.92
CA VAL A 95 -6.89 -20.47 -13.45
C VAL A 95 -7.95 -21.31 -12.75
N LEU A 96 -9.21 -21.19 -13.15
CA LEU A 96 -10.32 -21.96 -12.56
C LEU A 96 -10.14 -23.46 -12.77
N ARG A 97 -9.68 -23.89 -13.95
CA ARG A 97 -9.40 -25.30 -14.26
C ARG A 97 -8.28 -25.86 -13.38
N THR A 98 -7.23 -25.08 -13.12
CA THR A 98 -6.17 -25.49 -12.18
C THR A 98 -6.73 -25.73 -10.78
N VAL A 99 -7.54 -24.80 -10.25
CA VAL A 99 -8.19 -24.96 -8.94
C VAL A 99 -9.09 -26.20 -8.91
N TYR A 100 -9.91 -26.38 -9.94
CA TYR A 100 -10.80 -27.54 -10.06
C TYR A 100 -10.04 -28.87 -10.07
N ASN A 101 -8.99 -28.97 -10.87
CA ASN A 101 -8.15 -30.17 -10.97
C ASN A 101 -7.40 -30.47 -9.67
N GLN A 102 -7.06 -29.45 -8.87
CA GLN A 102 -6.49 -29.64 -7.54
C GLN A 102 -7.53 -30.07 -6.50
N ALA A 103 -8.79 -29.66 -6.65
CA ALA A 103 -9.87 -30.04 -5.75
C ALA A 103 -10.34 -31.50 -5.94
N LEU A 104 -10.44 -31.97 -7.19
CA LEU A 104 -11.00 -33.29 -7.53
C LEU A 104 -10.38 -34.49 -6.79
N PRO A 105 -9.04 -34.64 -6.69
CA PRO A 105 -8.44 -35.78 -5.99
C PRO A 105 -8.84 -35.89 -4.52
N ARG A 106 -9.18 -34.76 -3.87
CA ARG A 106 -9.63 -34.73 -2.47
C ARG A 106 -11.06 -35.24 -2.29
N HIS A 107 -11.81 -35.35 -3.38
CA HIS A 107 -13.20 -35.78 -3.40
C HIS A 107 -13.40 -37.03 -4.27
N ASN A 108 -12.42 -37.92 -4.31
CA ASN A 108 -12.46 -39.17 -5.09
C ASN A 108 -12.81 -38.94 -6.58
N HIS A 109 -12.32 -37.83 -7.15
CA HIS A 109 -12.60 -37.41 -8.53
C HIS A 109 -14.09 -37.22 -8.85
N GLN A 110 -14.94 -37.05 -7.84
CA GLN A 110 -16.34 -36.69 -8.05
C GLN A 110 -16.45 -35.18 -8.32
N PRO A 111 -17.18 -34.75 -9.37
CA PRO A 111 -17.41 -33.34 -9.60
C PRO A 111 -18.20 -32.72 -8.43
N PRO A 112 -17.99 -31.43 -8.13
CA PRO A 112 -18.82 -30.72 -7.16
C PRO A 112 -20.26 -30.66 -7.64
N SER A 113 -21.21 -30.65 -6.71
CA SER A 113 -22.62 -30.43 -7.05
C SER A 113 -22.89 -28.99 -7.46
N GLU A 114 -22.09 -28.06 -6.94
CA GLU A 114 -22.17 -26.63 -7.26
C GLU A 114 -20.78 -25.99 -7.19
N VAL A 115 -20.53 -25.05 -8.09
CA VAL A 115 -19.37 -24.18 -8.07
C VAL A 115 -19.83 -22.74 -7.84
N VAL A 116 -19.28 -22.10 -6.82
CA VAL A 116 -19.55 -20.70 -6.47
C VAL A 116 -18.34 -19.87 -6.85
N LEU A 117 -18.53 -18.85 -7.67
CA LEU A 117 -17.47 -17.90 -8.03
C LEU A 117 -17.75 -16.54 -7.40
N THR A 118 -16.73 -15.94 -6.79
CA THR A 118 -16.85 -14.59 -6.24
C THR A 118 -16.57 -13.52 -7.28
N HIS A 119 -17.13 -12.32 -7.05
CA HIS A 119 -16.86 -11.15 -7.89
C HIS A 119 -16.97 -9.84 -7.09
N PRO A 120 -16.34 -8.75 -7.53
CA PRO A 120 -16.57 -7.42 -6.97
C PRO A 120 -18.04 -6.99 -7.12
N GLU A 121 -18.61 -6.32 -6.12
CA GLU A 121 -20.02 -5.87 -6.17
C GLU A 121 -20.27 -4.91 -7.34
N ALA A 122 -19.28 -4.09 -7.71
CA ALA A 122 -19.41 -3.08 -8.76
C ALA A 122 -19.45 -3.65 -10.19
N TRP A 123 -19.18 -4.95 -10.39
CA TRP A 123 -19.14 -5.55 -11.72
C TRP A 123 -20.50 -5.53 -12.42
N SER A 124 -20.48 -5.09 -13.68
CA SER A 124 -21.62 -5.10 -14.58
C SER A 124 -22.00 -6.51 -15.03
N GLN A 125 -23.21 -6.67 -15.58
CA GLN A 125 -23.65 -7.95 -16.16
C GLN A 125 -22.72 -8.46 -17.27
N ARG A 126 -22.02 -7.57 -17.99
CA ARG A 126 -21.03 -7.96 -19.00
C ARG A 126 -19.81 -8.60 -18.36
N GLU A 127 -19.28 -8.02 -17.29
CA GLU A 127 -18.12 -8.57 -16.57
C GLU A 127 -18.47 -9.90 -15.89
N LEU A 128 -19.68 -10.02 -15.34
CA LEU A 128 -20.21 -11.29 -14.82
C LEU A 128 -20.36 -12.35 -15.92
N ALA A 129 -20.72 -11.95 -17.15
CA ALA A 129 -20.81 -12.88 -18.27
C ALA A 129 -19.44 -13.45 -18.65
N VAL A 130 -18.37 -12.64 -18.62
CA VAL A 130 -16.99 -13.11 -18.84
C VAL A 130 -16.59 -14.16 -17.80
N LEU A 131 -16.96 -13.98 -16.53
CA LEU A 131 -16.68 -14.96 -15.48
C LEU A 131 -17.45 -16.28 -15.68
N ARG A 132 -18.72 -16.21 -16.11
CA ARG A 132 -19.51 -17.41 -16.46
C ARG A 132 -18.96 -18.13 -17.69
N GLU A 133 -18.54 -17.38 -18.70
CA GLU A 133 -17.87 -17.92 -19.88
C GLU A 133 -16.57 -18.64 -19.48
N ALA A 134 -15.75 -18.02 -18.62
CA ALA A 134 -14.54 -18.64 -18.09
C ALA A 134 -14.83 -19.95 -17.34
N ALA A 135 -15.90 -19.99 -16.54
CA ALA A 135 -16.34 -21.20 -15.85
C ALA A 135 -16.73 -22.33 -16.82
N SER A 136 -17.46 -21.98 -17.88
CA SER A 136 -17.84 -22.90 -18.96
C SER A 136 -16.60 -23.44 -19.69
N LEU A 137 -15.69 -22.55 -20.11
CA LEU A 137 -14.42 -22.91 -20.75
C LEU A 137 -13.53 -23.77 -19.85
N ALA A 138 -13.55 -23.55 -18.53
CA ALA A 138 -12.81 -24.34 -17.57
C ALA A 138 -13.33 -25.79 -17.43
N GLY A 139 -14.56 -26.06 -17.90
CA GLY A 139 -15.21 -27.36 -17.76
C GLY A 139 -15.67 -27.64 -16.33
N LEU A 140 -16.00 -26.60 -15.56
CA LEU A 140 -16.51 -26.75 -14.20
C LEU A 140 -17.87 -27.44 -14.28
N GLY A 141 -17.93 -28.70 -13.80
CA GLY A 141 -19.17 -29.46 -13.76
C GLY A 141 -20.15 -28.94 -12.70
N GLY A 142 -21.43 -29.28 -12.82
CA GLY A 142 -22.48 -28.88 -11.88
C GLY A 142 -23.09 -27.50 -12.18
N SER A 143 -23.90 -26.98 -11.25
CA SER A 143 -24.43 -25.61 -11.35
C SER A 143 -23.36 -24.59 -10.97
N VAL A 144 -23.22 -23.51 -11.76
CA VAL A 144 -22.34 -22.39 -11.43
C VAL A 144 -23.18 -21.23 -10.89
N SER A 145 -22.91 -20.80 -9.67
CA SER A 145 -23.51 -19.63 -9.04
C SER A 145 -22.46 -18.54 -8.79
N LEU A 146 -22.93 -17.30 -8.73
CA LEU A 146 -22.10 -16.13 -8.45
C LEU A 146 -22.53 -15.51 -7.13
N ILE A 147 -21.56 -15.05 -6.35
CA ILE A 147 -21.79 -14.26 -5.14
C ILE A 147 -20.82 -13.08 -5.13
N SER A 148 -21.23 -11.93 -4.63
CA SER A 148 -20.29 -10.84 -4.47
C SER A 148 -19.35 -11.08 -3.29
N GLU A 149 -18.09 -10.68 -3.45
CA GLU A 149 -17.04 -10.74 -2.43
C GLU A 149 -17.49 -10.14 -1.08
N PRO A 150 -18.10 -8.93 -1.01
CA PRO A 150 -18.54 -8.39 0.28
C PRO A 150 -19.69 -9.18 0.93
N ARG A 151 -20.59 -9.80 0.14
CA ARG A 151 -21.65 -10.65 0.70
C ARG A 151 -21.08 -11.95 1.24
N ALA A 152 -20.12 -12.56 0.53
CA ALA A 152 -19.40 -13.73 1.00
C ALA A 152 -18.65 -13.44 2.31
N ALA A 153 -17.95 -12.30 2.37
CA ALA A 153 -17.25 -11.83 3.55
C ALA A 153 -18.20 -11.59 4.75
N ALA A 154 -19.33 -10.91 4.53
CA ALA A 154 -20.34 -10.66 5.57
C ALA A 154 -20.99 -11.96 6.09
N PHE A 155 -21.27 -12.92 5.20
CA PHE A 155 -21.77 -14.24 5.58
C PHE A 155 -20.75 -15.00 6.45
N TYR A 156 -19.46 -14.96 6.07
CA TYR A 156 -18.42 -15.58 6.87
C TYR A 156 -18.32 -14.94 8.26
N TYR A 157 -18.36 -13.62 8.31
CA TYR A 157 -18.33 -12.85 9.55
C TYR A 157 -19.48 -13.22 10.50
N SER A 158 -20.71 -13.31 9.98
CA SER A 158 -21.87 -13.62 10.83
C SER A 158 -21.85 -15.04 11.39
N ARG A 159 -21.22 -16.00 10.70
CA ARG A 159 -21.11 -17.40 11.15
C ARG A 159 -20.15 -17.60 12.32
N GLN A 160 -19.12 -16.75 12.41
CA GLN A 160 -18.03 -16.92 13.37
C GLN A 160 -18.23 -16.10 14.66
N HIS A 161 -19.14 -15.13 14.67
CA HIS A 161 -19.38 -14.31 15.84
C HIS A 161 -20.60 -14.74 16.65
N ASP A 162 -20.40 -14.87 17.96
CA ASP A 162 -21.46 -15.13 18.94
C ASP A 162 -22.49 -13.99 19.03
N ALA A 163 -22.08 -12.77 18.65
CA ALA A 163 -22.97 -11.64 18.54
C ALA A 163 -23.94 -11.86 17.37
N LYS A 164 -25.21 -12.15 17.69
CA LYS A 164 -26.25 -12.37 16.69
C LYS A 164 -26.37 -11.16 15.76
N ILE A 165 -26.05 -11.37 14.49
CA ILE A 165 -26.43 -10.46 13.42
C ILE A 165 -27.93 -10.61 13.24
N VAL A 166 -28.69 -9.59 13.59
CA VAL A 166 -30.15 -9.58 13.48
C VAL A 166 -30.57 -8.75 12.29
N LYS A 167 -31.81 -8.93 11.84
CA LYS A 167 -32.35 -8.12 10.75
C LYS A 167 -32.22 -6.62 11.07
N GLY A 168 -31.64 -5.85 10.15
CA GLY A 168 -31.34 -4.42 10.29
C GLY A 168 -29.93 -4.12 10.78
N SER A 169 -29.19 -5.12 11.29
CA SER A 169 -27.75 -4.97 11.58
C SER A 169 -27.01 -4.50 10.34
N THR A 170 -26.07 -3.58 10.52
CA THR A 170 -25.26 -3.03 9.42
C THR A 170 -23.80 -3.38 9.60
N ILE A 171 -23.20 -3.91 8.53
CA ILE A 171 -21.79 -4.30 8.46
C ILE A 171 -21.16 -3.58 7.27
N ALA A 172 -19.94 -3.10 7.43
CA ALA A 172 -19.14 -2.59 6.34
C ALA A 172 -18.00 -3.57 6.06
N VAL A 173 -17.76 -3.88 4.80
CA VAL A 173 -16.63 -4.67 4.34
C VAL A 173 -15.66 -3.71 3.66
N PHE A 174 -14.39 -3.75 4.09
CA PHE A 174 -13.28 -3.00 3.51
C PHE A 174 -12.29 -4.02 2.93
N ASP A 175 -12.33 -4.23 1.61
CA ASP A 175 -11.45 -5.14 0.89
C ASP A 175 -10.27 -4.38 0.29
N PHE A 176 -9.12 -4.45 0.97
CA PHE A 176 -7.89 -3.87 0.47
C PHE A 176 -7.01 -4.94 -0.17
N GLY A 177 -7.24 -5.15 -1.46
CA GLY A 177 -6.57 -6.15 -2.26
C GLY A 177 -5.18 -5.74 -2.75
N GLY A 178 -4.65 -6.54 -3.67
CA GLY A 178 -3.37 -6.25 -4.33
C GLY A 178 -3.47 -5.21 -5.44
N GLY A 179 -4.65 -4.99 -6.03
CA GLY A 179 -4.83 -4.07 -7.16
C GLY A 179 -5.99 -3.08 -7.01
N THR A 180 -6.93 -3.33 -6.11
CA THR A 180 -8.12 -2.50 -5.89
C THR A 180 -8.41 -2.37 -4.41
N LEU A 181 -9.16 -1.33 -4.08
CA LEU A 181 -9.81 -1.14 -2.79
C LEU A 181 -11.31 -1.12 -3.03
N ASP A 182 -12.04 -2.01 -2.40
CA ASP A 182 -13.49 -2.13 -2.54
C ASP A 182 -14.15 -1.98 -1.15
N ILE A 183 -15.19 -1.15 -1.07
CA ILE A 183 -15.93 -0.89 0.17
C ILE A 183 -17.40 -1.15 -0.08
N ALA A 184 -18.03 -1.95 0.78
CA ALA A 184 -19.46 -2.20 0.71
C ALA A 184 -20.08 -2.12 2.10
N VAL A 185 -21.21 -1.42 2.20
CA VAL A 185 -22.04 -1.36 3.40
C VAL A 185 -23.26 -2.24 3.16
N LEU A 186 -23.47 -3.21 4.03
CA LEU A 186 -24.50 -4.22 3.92
C LEU A 186 -25.44 -4.17 5.12
N THR A 187 -26.73 -4.38 4.87
CA THR A 187 -27.71 -4.61 5.92
C THR A 187 -28.14 -6.06 5.95
N ALA A 188 -28.23 -6.64 7.14
CA ALA A 188 -28.75 -7.98 7.33
C ALA A 188 -30.27 -7.98 7.10
N THR A 189 -30.74 -8.76 6.13
CA THR A 189 -32.17 -9.00 5.91
C THR A 189 -32.69 -10.19 6.72
N SER A 190 -31.79 -11.10 7.09
CA SER A 190 -31.96 -12.18 8.07
C SER A 190 -30.61 -12.50 8.73
N GLU A 191 -30.55 -13.50 9.60
CA GLU A 191 -29.31 -13.92 10.29
C GLU A 191 -28.16 -14.26 9.34
N TRP A 192 -28.47 -14.71 8.12
CA TRP A 192 -27.49 -15.21 7.14
C TRP A 192 -27.58 -14.53 5.77
N THR A 193 -28.45 -13.53 5.61
CA THR A 193 -28.66 -12.87 4.31
C THR A 193 -28.43 -11.39 4.43
N PHE A 194 -27.71 -10.86 3.44
CA PHE A 194 -27.28 -9.46 3.41
C PHE A 194 -27.66 -8.83 2.08
N GLU A 195 -28.09 -7.58 2.14
CA GLU A 195 -28.29 -6.71 0.98
C GLU A 195 -27.29 -5.57 1.04
N VAL A 196 -26.71 -5.21 -0.11
CA VAL A 196 -25.79 -4.08 -0.20
C VAL A 196 -26.61 -2.79 -0.26
N ILE A 197 -26.39 -1.91 0.73
CA ILE A 197 -26.97 -0.57 0.78
C ILE A 197 -26.22 0.35 -0.16
N ARG A 198 -24.88 0.32 -0.05
CA ARG A 198 -23.97 1.16 -0.83
C ARG A 198 -22.66 0.43 -1.07
N ALA A 199 -22.10 0.63 -2.25
CA ALA A 199 -20.75 0.20 -2.56
C ALA A 199 -19.97 1.36 -3.19
N GLY A 200 -18.68 1.38 -2.97
CA GLY A 200 -17.71 2.28 -3.58
C GLY A 200 -16.36 1.58 -3.65
N GLY A 201 -15.39 2.20 -4.31
CA GLY A 201 -14.09 1.59 -4.48
C GLY A 201 -13.14 2.44 -5.30
N ASP A 202 -11.91 1.96 -5.41
CA ASP A 202 -10.85 2.59 -6.17
C ASP A 202 -9.99 1.52 -6.85
N ASN A 203 -10.15 1.43 -8.18
CA ASN A 203 -9.42 0.50 -9.02
C ASN A 203 -7.93 0.88 -9.21
N THR A 204 -7.51 2.03 -8.67
CA THR A 204 -6.13 2.54 -8.74
C THR A 204 -5.39 2.45 -7.40
N LEU A 205 -6.04 1.92 -6.37
CA LEU A 205 -5.49 1.83 -5.01
C LEU A 205 -5.46 0.38 -4.54
N GLY A 206 -4.28 -0.22 -4.52
CA GLY A 206 -4.05 -1.57 -4.03
C GLY A 206 -2.63 -1.76 -3.51
N GLY A 207 -2.34 -2.97 -3.04
CA GLY A 207 -1.01 -3.34 -2.53
C GLY A 207 0.14 -3.08 -3.50
N LYS A 208 -0.08 -3.12 -4.82
CA LYS A 208 0.92 -2.80 -5.85
C LYS A 208 1.29 -1.32 -5.90
N ASN A 209 0.35 -0.43 -5.59
CA ASN A 209 0.64 1.00 -5.50
C ASN A 209 1.53 1.28 -4.28
N LEU A 210 1.36 0.49 -3.20
CA LEU A 210 2.25 0.52 -2.05
C LEU A 210 3.63 -0.04 -2.40
N ASP A 211 3.70 -1.16 -3.14
CA ASP A 211 4.96 -1.72 -3.67
C ASP A 211 5.70 -0.67 -4.52
N ALA A 212 5.00 0.00 -5.44
CA ALA A 212 5.58 1.05 -6.27
C ALA A 212 6.09 2.26 -5.46
N THR A 213 5.51 2.50 -4.29
CA THR A 213 5.96 3.59 -3.39
C THR A 213 7.25 3.21 -2.70
N VAL A 214 7.34 1.99 -2.18
CA VAL A 214 8.59 1.44 -1.64
C VAL A 214 9.66 1.33 -2.72
N ALA A 215 9.29 0.96 -3.96
CA ALA A 215 10.22 0.90 -5.08
C ALA A 215 10.84 2.26 -5.41
N ARG A 216 10.07 3.36 -5.35
CA ARG A 216 10.62 4.72 -5.52
C ARG A 216 11.63 5.05 -4.44
N TRP A 217 11.31 4.74 -3.18
CA TRP A 217 12.24 4.93 -2.06
C TRP A 217 13.53 4.13 -2.24
N VAL A 218 13.43 2.87 -2.67
CA VAL A 218 14.61 2.05 -3.00
C VAL A 218 15.40 2.68 -4.13
N ASP A 219 14.73 3.10 -5.22
CA ASP A 219 15.38 3.72 -6.38
C ASP A 219 16.14 5.00 -6.01
N ASP A 220 15.61 5.80 -5.09
CA ASP A 220 16.24 7.02 -4.61
C ASP A 220 17.45 6.73 -3.71
N ARG A 221 17.35 5.74 -2.81
CA ARG A 221 18.48 5.29 -1.97
C ARG A 221 19.61 4.68 -2.80
N VAL A 222 19.28 3.78 -3.74
CA VAL A 222 20.28 3.18 -4.64
C VAL A 222 20.93 4.28 -5.49
N ARG A 223 20.18 5.26 -6.00
CA ARG A 223 20.76 6.37 -6.77
C ARG A 223 21.72 7.23 -5.94
N GLY A 224 21.44 7.42 -4.65
CA GLY A 224 22.32 8.16 -3.75
C GLY A 224 23.61 7.40 -3.45
N ASP A 225 23.51 6.09 -3.17
CA ASP A 225 24.64 5.27 -2.73
C ASP A 225 25.48 4.73 -3.90
N ASP A 226 24.83 4.31 -4.99
CA ASP A 226 25.45 3.72 -6.19
C ASP A 226 24.68 4.13 -7.47
N PRO A 227 25.02 5.31 -8.04
CA PRO A 227 24.40 5.80 -9.27
C PRO A 227 24.58 4.87 -10.48
N GLU A 228 25.70 4.13 -10.55
CA GLU A 228 25.98 3.21 -11.66
C GLU A 228 25.06 1.98 -11.60
N LEU A 229 24.89 1.40 -10.41
CA LEU A 229 23.91 0.34 -10.17
C LEU A 229 22.48 0.82 -10.49
N ALA A 230 22.12 2.02 -10.05
CA ALA A 230 20.81 2.60 -10.33
C ALA A 230 20.55 2.77 -11.84
N ALA A 231 21.56 3.18 -12.62
CA ALA A 231 21.47 3.29 -14.06
C ALA A 231 21.36 1.90 -14.73
N TRP A 232 22.19 0.94 -14.29
CA TRP A 232 22.22 -0.41 -14.83
C TRP A 232 20.90 -1.17 -14.62
N LEU A 233 20.24 -1.03 -13.46
CA LEU A 233 18.94 -1.64 -13.17
C LEU A 233 17.82 -1.24 -14.16
N ARG A 234 18.00 -0.16 -14.92
CA ARG A 234 17.04 0.32 -15.94
C ARG A 234 17.37 -0.15 -17.35
N THR A 235 18.43 -0.94 -17.53
CA THR A 235 18.85 -1.50 -18.82
C THR A 235 18.20 -2.85 -19.09
N ALA A 236 18.33 -3.34 -20.33
CA ALA A 236 17.90 -4.70 -20.67
C ALA A 236 18.64 -5.77 -19.84
N ASP A 237 19.94 -5.56 -19.59
CA ASP A 237 20.77 -6.48 -18.81
C ASP A 237 20.40 -6.48 -17.32
N GLY A 238 19.89 -5.36 -16.81
CA GLY A 238 19.44 -5.19 -15.43
C GLY A 238 18.02 -5.70 -15.16
N LEU A 239 17.28 -6.15 -16.18
CA LEU A 239 15.84 -6.44 -16.06
C LEU A 239 15.54 -7.56 -15.06
N ASP A 240 16.34 -8.64 -15.04
CA ASP A 240 16.11 -9.76 -14.12
C ASP A 240 16.47 -9.39 -12.67
N ALA A 241 17.52 -8.57 -12.49
CA ALA A 241 17.85 -8.01 -11.19
C ALA A 241 16.73 -7.08 -10.69
N ARG A 242 16.13 -6.28 -11.59
CA ARG A 242 14.98 -5.43 -11.25
C ARG A 242 13.76 -6.25 -10.83
N ARG A 243 13.43 -7.33 -11.54
CA ARG A 243 12.32 -8.21 -11.16
C ARG A 243 12.53 -8.84 -9.79
N THR A 244 13.74 -9.33 -9.54
CA THR A 244 14.13 -9.87 -8.23
C THR A 244 13.97 -8.81 -7.14
N LEU A 245 14.39 -7.57 -7.43
CA LEU A 245 14.23 -6.45 -6.52
C LEU A 245 12.76 -6.12 -6.24
N ASP A 246 11.90 -6.09 -7.26
CA ASP A 246 10.47 -5.83 -7.09
C ASP A 246 9.79 -6.91 -6.21
N ASP A 247 10.22 -8.17 -6.33
CA ASP A 247 9.78 -9.25 -5.43
C ASP A 247 10.29 -9.08 -3.99
N GLN A 248 11.55 -8.66 -3.81
CA GLN A 248 12.11 -8.33 -2.50
C GLN A 248 11.36 -7.15 -1.85
N ILE A 249 11.00 -6.13 -2.64
CA ILE A 249 10.20 -4.98 -2.18
C ILE A 249 8.83 -5.43 -1.68
N ARG A 250 8.12 -6.25 -2.47
CA ARG A 250 6.82 -6.81 -2.06
C ARG A 250 6.97 -7.61 -0.76
N ARG A 251 8.00 -8.45 -0.67
CA ARG A 251 8.29 -9.27 0.51
C ARG A 251 8.57 -8.40 1.74
N ALA A 252 9.38 -7.35 1.59
CA ALA A 252 9.69 -6.42 2.67
C ALA A 252 8.44 -5.71 3.18
N LYS A 253 7.60 -5.19 2.28
CA LYS A 253 6.29 -4.61 2.63
C LYS A 253 5.41 -5.57 3.43
N GLU A 254 5.31 -6.83 2.98
CA GLU A 254 4.53 -7.85 3.69
C GLU A 254 5.12 -8.15 5.08
N LEU A 255 6.45 -8.30 5.20
CA LEU A 255 7.13 -8.51 6.47
C LEU A 255 6.92 -7.37 7.47
N LEU A 256 6.83 -6.13 6.99
CA LEU A 256 6.57 -4.96 7.84
C LEU A 256 5.20 -4.97 8.51
N SER A 257 4.27 -5.82 8.06
CA SER A 257 2.99 -6.04 8.77
C SER A 257 3.18 -6.80 10.09
N GLU A 258 4.27 -7.55 10.23
CA GLU A 258 4.55 -8.42 11.38
C GLU A 258 5.79 -7.93 12.17
N HIS A 259 6.80 -7.43 11.47
CA HIS A 259 8.07 -6.99 12.04
C HIS A 259 8.27 -5.46 11.93
N PRO A 260 9.03 -4.85 12.87
CA PRO A 260 9.27 -3.40 12.85
C PRO A 260 10.24 -2.94 11.74
N SER A 261 10.95 -3.87 11.10
CA SER A 261 11.87 -3.57 10.01
C SER A 261 11.98 -4.74 9.02
N ALA A 262 12.34 -4.45 7.78
CA ALA A 262 12.64 -5.42 6.74
C ALA A 262 13.88 -5.00 5.95
N THR A 263 14.62 -5.99 5.46
CA THR A 263 15.83 -5.78 4.66
C THR A 263 15.53 -6.02 3.18
N ILE A 264 16.01 -5.13 2.32
CA ILE A 264 15.92 -5.22 0.86
C ILE A 264 17.35 -5.26 0.32
N ARG A 265 17.71 -6.36 -0.34
CA ARG A 265 19.01 -6.49 -1.02
C ARG A 265 18.89 -6.13 -2.49
N VAL A 266 19.79 -5.29 -2.95
CA VAL A 266 19.90 -4.80 -4.32
C VAL A 266 21.21 -5.30 -4.89
N THR A 267 21.16 -6.37 -5.68
CA THR A 267 22.34 -7.00 -6.29
C THR A 267 22.32 -6.83 -7.80
N GLY A 268 23.42 -6.39 -8.39
CA GLY A 268 23.52 -6.16 -9.83
C GLY A 268 24.83 -5.50 -10.21
N ASN A 269 25.29 -5.67 -11.45
CA ASN A 269 26.50 -5.02 -11.96
C ASN A 269 27.78 -5.18 -11.09
N GLY A 270 27.90 -6.29 -10.34
CA GLY A 270 29.02 -6.51 -9.41
C GLY A 270 28.88 -5.83 -8.04
N ALA A 271 27.79 -5.09 -7.81
CA ALA A 271 27.44 -4.45 -6.54
C ALA A 271 26.39 -5.26 -5.75
N ASP A 272 26.41 -5.09 -4.43
CA ASP A 272 25.48 -5.69 -3.47
C ASP A 272 25.19 -4.67 -2.36
N LEU A 273 24.08 -3.96 -2.50
CA LEU A 273 23.62 -2.95 -1.55
C LEU A 273 22.51 -3.54 -0.67
N THR A 274 22.60 -3.30 0.64
CA THR A 274 21.58 -3.74 1.60
C THR A 274 20.89 -2.54 2.22
N LEU A 275 19.61 -2.37 1.93
CA LEU A 275 18.77 -1.33 2.49
C LEU A 275 17.93 -1.89 3.64
N THR A 276 17.79 -1.13 4.73
CA THR A 276 16.86 -1.45 5.81
C THR A 276 15.72 -0.46 5.78
N LEU A 277 14.49 -0.97 5.68
CA LEU A 277 13.26 -0.19 5.73
C LEU A 277 12.55 -0.47 7.06
N THR A 278 12.25 0.57 7.82
CA THR A 278 11.46 0.47 9.05
C THR A 278 9.96 0.54 8.77
N ARG A 279 9.15 0.01 9.68
CA ARG A 279 7.68 0.12 9.61
C ARG A 279 7.26 1.59 9.61
N ASP A 280 7.88 2.42 10.44
CA ASP A 280 7.53 3.83 10.54
C ASP A 280 7.82 4.59 9.22
N GLU A 281 8.97 4.35 8.59
CA GLU A 281 9.26 4.90 7.25
C GLU A 281 8.24 4.42 6.21
N PHE A 282 7.89 3.13 6.25
CA PHE A 282 6.88 2.58 5.34
C PHE A 282 5.50 3.22 5.55
N GLU A 283 5.03 3.33 6.79
CA GLU A 283 3.75 3.93 7.14
C GLU A 283 3.69 5.40 6.69
N GLN A 284 4.78 6.16 6.88
CA GLN A 284 4.89 7.53 6.38
C GLN A 284 4.77 7.61 4.85
N MET A 285 5.44 6.70 4.12
CA MET A 285 5.40 6.68 2.66
C MET A 285 4.01 6.37 2.08
N ILE A 286 3.22 5.54 2.77
CA ILE A 286 1.89 5.13 2.29
C ILE A 286 0.75 6.01 2.80
N GLU A 287 1.05 6.98 3.67
CA GLU A 287 0.05 7.83 4.32
C GLU A 287 -0.98 8.45 3.35
N PRO A 288 -0.57 9.05 2.21
CA PRO A 288 -1.51 9.60 1.24
C PRO A 288 -2.51 8.56 0.69
N GLN A 289 -2.02 7.35 0.41
CA GLN A 289 -2.81 6.24 -0.12
C GLN A 289 -3.80 5.72 0.92
N ILE A 290 -3.37 5.60 2.19
CA ILE A 290 -4.25 5.14 3.27
C ILE A 290 -5.30 6.20 3.61
N THR A 291 -4.92 7.47 3.70
CA THR A 291 -5.87 8.57 3.90
C THR A 291 -6.94 8.60 2.80
N ARG A 292 -6.56 8.41 1.52
CA ARG A 292 -7.52 8.28 0.42
C ARG A 292 -8.51 7.12 0.65
N GLY A 293 -8.01 5.96 1.07
CA GLY A 293 -8.85 4.79 1.36
C GLY A 293 -9.82 5.02 2.52
N VAL A 294 -9.38 5.66 3.61
CA VAL A 294 -10.24 6.01 4.76
C VAL A 294 -11.30 7.03 4.38
N GLN A 295 -10.95 8.06 3.60
CA GLN A 295 -11.91 9.05 3.11
C GLN A 295 -13.01 8.41 2.26
N LEU A 296 -12.62 7.45 1.40
CA LEU A 296 -13.56 6.69 0.58
C LEU A 296 -14.49 5.84 1.46
N ALA A 297 -13.96 5.14 2.47
CA ALA A 297 -14.77 4.36 3.40
C ALA A 297 -15.77 5.23 4.17
N ALA A 298 -15.30 6.38 4.68
CA ALA A 298 -16.13 7.35 5.36
C ALA A 298 -17.23 7.90 4.44
N GLN A 299 -16.92 8.14 3.16
CA GLN A 299 -17.90 8.57 2.18
C GLN A 299 -18.98 7.50 1.95
N VAL A 300 -18.60 6.24 1.72
CA VAL A 300 -19.56 5.16 1.46
C VAL A 300 -20.47 4.93 2.68
N LEU A 301 -19.93 5.02 3.90
CA LEU A 301 -20.72 4.95 5.14
C LEU A 301 -21.74 6.09 5.23
N ARG A 302 -21.33 7.34 4.96
CA ARG A 302 -22.24 8.50 4.95
C ARG A 302 -23.33 8.35 3.90
N GLU A 303 -23.00 7.92 2.69
CA GLU A 303 -23.96 7.70 1.60
C GLU A 303 -24.94 6.55 1.90
N ALA A 304 -24.53 5.58 2.72
CA ALA A 304 -25.40 4.53 3.24
C ALA A 304 -26.30 5.00 4.41
N GLY A 305 -26.10 6.21 4.93
CA GLY A 305 -26.80 6.72 6.11
C GLY A 305 -26.38 6.03 7.41
N VAL A 306 -25.15 5.50 7.46
CA VAL A 306 -24.62 4.74 8.60
C VAL A 306 -23.59 5.60 9.32
N ASP A 307 -23.82 5.80 10.61
CA ASP A 307 -22.87 6.45 11.51
C ASP A 307 -21.99 5.40 12.24
N ARG A 308 -20.95 5.88 12.92
CA ARG A 308 -20.02 5.04 13.67
C ARG A 308 -20.72 4.18 14.74
N THR A 309 -21.83 4.65 15.30
CA THR A 309 -22.54 3.99 16.40
C THR A 309 -23.53 2.92 15.94
N SER A 310 -24.03 3.03 14.70
CA SER A 310 -24.95 2.09 14.07
C SER A 310 -24.24 1.01 13.27
N LEU A 311 -22.95 1.20 12.97
CA LEU A 311 -22.10 0.19 12.35
C LEU A 311 -21.73 -0.90 13.37
N GLN A 312 -22.25 -2.11 13.16
CA GLN A 312 -21.96 -3.24 14.05
C GLN A 312 -20.50 -3.69 13.93
N ALA A 313 -19.98 -3.71 12.70
CA ALA A 313 -18.59 -4.06 12.45
C ALA A 313 -18.09 -3.47 11.14
N LEU A 314 -16.83 -3.05 11.15
CA LEU A 314 -16.03 -2.79 9.97
C LEU A 314 -15.10 -3.99 9.74
N TYR A 315 -15.51 -4.88 8.85
CA TYR A 315 -14.81 -6.10 8.53
C TYR A 315 -13.73 -5.87 7.48
N LEU A 316 -12.48 -6.17 7.83
CA LEU A 316 -11.34 -5.99 6.93
C LEU A 316 -11.04 -7.29 6.20
N THR A 317 -10.94 -7.21 4.87
CA THR A 317 -10.57 -8.33 3.99
C THR A 317 -9.50 -7.87 2.99
N GLY A 318 -8.86 -8.81 2.30
CA GLY A 318 -7.77 -8.52 1.37
C GLY A 318 -6.39 -8.47 2.03
N GLY A 319 -5.35 -8.75 1.24
CA GLY A 319 -3.98 -8.91 1.76
C GLY A 319 -3.36 -7.63 2.31
N SER A 320 -3.70 -6.47 1.73
CA SER A 320 -3.16 -5.17 2.15
C SER A 320 -3.82 -4.65 3.43
N SER A 321 -4.99 -5.19 3.79
CA SER A 321 -5.64 -4.88 5.06
C SER A 321 -4.83 -5.35 6.27
N ARG A 322 -3.88 -6.28 6.12
CA ARG A 322 -2.99 -6.74 7.21
C ARG A 322 -2.03 -5.67 7.73
N ILE A 323 -1.85 -4.58 7.00
CA ILE A 323 -0.96 -3.50 7.40
C ILE A 323 -1.52 -2.86 8.69
N PRO A 324 -0.78 -2.86 9.82
CA PRO A 324 -1.28 -2.33 11.09
C PRO A 324 -1.77 -0.88 11.01
N TYR A 325 -1.12 -0.06 10.19
CA TYR A 325 -1.53 1.31 9.92
C TYR A 325 -2.96 1.44 9.39
N VAL A 326 -3.38 0.53 8.50
CA VAL A 326 -4.74 0.51 7.93
C VAL A 326 -5.76 0.28 9.04
N HIS A 327 -5.50 -0.64 9.96
CA HIS A 327 -6.37 -0.90 11.10
C HIS A 327 -6.50 0.32 12.02
N ARG A 328 -5.38 0.97 12.36
CA ARG A 328 -5.38 2.17 13.23
C ARG A 328 -6.24 3.27 12.62
N ARG A 329 -6.03 3.57 11.34
CA ARG A 329 -6.74 4.64 10.64
C ARG A 329 -8.23 4.34 10.44
N LEU A 330 -8.59 3.09 10.16
CA LEU A 330 -10.00 2.71 10.01
C LEU A 330 -10.77 2.61 11.33
N SER A 331 -10.07 2.43 12.47
CA SER A 331 -10.72 2.36 13.80
C SER A 331 -11.44 3.65 14.20
N GLU A 332 -11.08 4.76 13.53
CA GLU A 332 -11.76 6.05 13.62
C GLU A 332 -13.21 5.98 13.10
N LEU A 333 -13.48 5.09 12.13
CA LEU A 333 -14.78 4.96 11.46
C LEU A 333 -15.72 3.95 12.14
N GLY A 334 -15.18 2.99 12.90
CA GLY A 334 -15.97 1.94 13.52
C GLY A 334 -15.12 0.86 14.18
N SER A 335 -15.81 -0.07 14.85
CA SER A 335 -15.17 -1.22 15.49
C SER A 335 -14.61 -2.15 14.42
N ILE A 336 -13.28 -2.30 14.40
CA ILE A 336 -12.59 -3.19 13.47
C ILE A 336 -12.86 -4.64 13.85
N ALA A 337 -13.26 -5.42 12.85
CA ALA A 337 -13.31 -6.86 12.95
C ALA A 337 -12.32 -7.48 11.98
N THR A 338 -11.52 -8.41 12.51
CA THR A 338 -10.68 -9.31 11.71
C THR A 338 -10.96 -10.74 12.13
N LEU A 339 -11.34 -11.58 11.18
CA LEU A 339 -11.56 -13.01 11.38
C LEU A 339 -10.69 -13.78 10.42
N ASP A 340 -10.06 -14.85 10.90
CA ASP A 340 -9.26 -15.77 10.08
C ASP A 340 -8.21 -15.07 9.19
N ASP A 341 -7.64 -15.79 8.22
CA ASP A 341 -6.82 -15.22 7.17
C ASP A 341 -7.68 -14.40 6.18
N PRO A 342 -7.48 -13.07 6.09
CA PRO A 342 -8.21 -12.19 5.16
C PRO A 342 -8.15 -12.61 3.69
N LYS A 343 -7.18 -13.44 3.31
CA LYS A 343 -7.00 -13.94 1.94
C LYS A 343 -7.87 -15.16 1.61
N THR A 344 -8.53 -15.78 2.59
CA THR A 344 -9.33 -17.01 2.41
C THR A 344 -10.79 -16.88 2.83
N VAL A 345 -11.13 -15.84 3.60
CA VAL A 345 -12.47 -15.64 4.18
C VAL A 345 -13.57 -15.51 3.13
N VAL A 346 -13.27 -14.88 1.99
CA VAL A 346 -14.20 -14.72 0.88
C VAL A 346 -14.58 -16.07 0.28
N ALA A 347 -13.58 -16.93 -0.01
CA ALA A 347 -13.85 -18.28 -0.51
C ALA A 347 -14.61 -19.15 0.51
N LYS A 348 -14.24 -19.08 1.80
CA LYS A 348 -14.95 -19.82 2.86
C LYS A 348 -16.41 -19.36 2.99
N GLY A 349 -16.65 -18.04 2.98
CA GLY A 349 -17.97 -17.45 3.02
C GLY A 349 -18.84 -17.89 1.84
N ALA A 350 -18.27 -17.86 0.62
CA ALA A 350 -18.94 -18.32 -0.59
C ALA A 350 -19.32 -19.81 -0.54
N ALA A 351 -18.45 -20.67 -0.01
CA ALA A 351 -18.74 -22.10 0.16
C ALA A 351 -19.89 -22.37 1.15
N GLY A 352 -19.98 -21.54 2.20
CA GLY A 352 -21.03 -21.63 3.22
C GLY A 352 -22.38 -21.05 2.78
N PHE A 353 -22.39 -19.99 1.97
CA PHE A 353 -23.60 -19.26 1.57
C PHE A 353 -24.66 -20.17 0.92
N VAL A 354 -24.22 -21.07 0.04
CA VAL A 354 -25.07 -22.04 -0.68
C VAL A 354 -25.93 -22.91 0.27
N ALA A 355 -25.46 -23.16 1.50
CA ALA A 355 -26.19 -23.98 2.47
C ALA A 355 -27.27 -23.22 3.26
N GLY A 356 -27.19 -21.87 3.33
CA GLY A 356 -27.95 -21.07 4.30
C GLY A 356 -28.94 -20.05 3.71
N GLY A 357 -28.86 -19.75 2.41
CA GLY A 357 -29.76 -18.79 1.77
C GLY A 357 -29.77 -19.01 0.27
N ARG A 358 -30.90 -19.52 -0.25
CA ARG A 358 -31.14 -19.89 -1.66
C ARG A 358 -30.34 -19.05 -2.66
N ALA A 359 -29.56 -19.75 -3.49
CA ALA A 359 -29.00 -19.23 -4.73
C ALA A 359 -30.05 -18.40 -5.49
N THR A 360 -29.66 -17.22 -5.96
CA THR A 360 -30.48 -16.39 -6.84
C THR A 360 -30.85 -17.19 -8.08
N VAL A 361 -32.15 -17.22 -8.39
CA VAL A 361 -32.71 -17.81 -9.62
C VAL A 361 -31.94 -17.27 -10.84
N PRO A 362 -31.53 -18.12 -11.80
CA PRO A 362 -30.92 -17.63 -13.04
C PRO A 362 -31.87 -16.65 -13.74
N PRO A 363 -31.40 -15.53 -14.30
CA PRO A 363 -32.19 -14.78 -15.27
C PRO A 363 -32.59 -15.73 -16.40
N ALA A 364 -33.79 -15.56 -16.94
CA ALA A 364 -34.34 -16.36 -18.04
C ALA A 364 -33.31 -16.56 -19.16
N GLU A 365 -33.30 -17.76 -19.76
CA GLU A 365 -32.47 -18.12 -20.90
C GLU A 365 -32.46 -16.97 -21.92
N VAL A 366 -31.29 -16.37 -22.12
CA VAL A 366 -31.07 -15.44 -23.22
C VAL A 366 -31.05 -16.29 -24.46
N ASP A 367 -32.05 -16.09 -25.31
CA ASP A 367 -32.17 -16.71 -26.62
C ASP A 367 -30.86 -16.51 -27.41
N THR A 368 -30.05 -17.56 -27.53
CA THR A 368 -28.74 -17.55 -28.20
C THR A 368 -28.88 -17.55 -29.73
N GLU A 369 -29.82 -16.79 -30.28
CA GLU A 369 -30.01 -16.63 -31.73
C GLU A 369 -29.62 -15.25 -32.25
N VAL A 370 -28.64 -14.58 -31.65
CA VAL A 370 -27.96 -13.43 -32.28
C VAL A 370 -26.45 -13.53 -32.07
N LEU A 371 -25.82 -14.51 -32.73
CA LEU A 371 -24.40 -14.49 -33.12
C LEU A 371 -24.15 -15.54 -34.22
N ARG A 372 -24.91 -15.45 -35.32
CA ARG A 372 -24.42 -15.91 -36.62
C ARG A 372 -23.79 -14.71 -37.32
N PRO A 373 -22.55 -14.80 -37.83
CA PRO A 373 -21.97 -13.72 -38.61
C PRO A 373 -22.87 -13.44 -39.81
N GLY A 374 -23.56 -12.29 -39.77
CA GLY A 374 -24.31 -11.78 -40.90
C GLY A 374 -23.37 -11.63 -42.08
N ARG A 375 -23.58 -12.46 -43.09
CA ARG A 375 -22.98 -12.36 -44.42
C ARG A 375 -23.21 -10.91 -44.90
N ARG A 376 -22.13 -10.12 -45.02
CA ARG A 376 -22.21 -8.77 -45.59
C ARG A 376 -22.96 -8.85 -46.93
N PRO A 377 -23.99 -8.03 -47.17
CA PRO A 377 -24.62 -7.95 -48.49
C PRO A 377 -23.58 -7.54 -49.52
N GLN A 378 -23.34 -8.42 -50.48
CA GLN A 378 -22.50 -8.16 -51.64
C GLN A 378 -23.19 -7.07 -52.48
N PRO A 379 -22.51 -5.98 -52.88
CA PRO A 379 -23.10 -5.00 -53.77
C PRO A 379 -23.46 -5.68 -55.10
N ALA A 380 -24.69 -5.46 -55.58
CA ALA A 380 -25.16 -6.03 -56.83
C ALA A 380 -24.24 -5.62 -58.01
N PRO A 381 -23.99 -6.54 -58.97
CA PRO A 381 -23.18 -6.23 -60.14
C PRO A 381 -23.89 -5.17 -61.00
N ARG A 382 -23.22 -4.03 -61.21
CA ARG A 382 -23.65 -3.02 -62.19
C ARG A 382 -23.53 -3.62 -63.59
N GLN A 383 -24.62 -3.56 -64.34
CA GLN A 383 -24.69 -3.94 -65.75
C GLN A 383 -23.77 -3.02 -66.57
N ALA A 384 -23.06 -3.64 -67.52
CA ALA A 384 -22.17 -2.97 -68.46
C ALA A 384 -22.98 -2.17 -69.50
N GLY A 385 -22.72 -0.87 -69.60
CA GLY A 385 -22.97 -0.04 -70.78
C GLY A 385 -21.66 0.19 -71.54
N PRO A 386 -21.70 0.43 -72.86
CA PRO A 386 -20.56 0.22 -73.76
C PRO A 386 -19.51 1.33 -73.68
N SER A 387 -18.25 0.91 -73.83
CA SER A 387 -17.05 1.76 -73.92
C SER A 387 -17.04 2.68 -75.14
N PRO A 388 -16.27 3.78 -75.07
CA PRO A 388 -15.41 4.17 -76.17
C PRO A 388 -13.93 4.06 -75.79
N SER A 389 -13.17 3.72 -76.82
CA SER A 389 -11.73 3.51 -76.91
C SER A 389 -10.90 4.77 -76.62
N THR A 390 -9.65 4.60 -76.18
CA THR A 390 -8.44 4.89 -76.99
C THR A 390 -7.13 4.74 -76.19
N ASN A 391 -6.36 3.73 -76.58
CA ASN A 391 -4.94 3.73 -76.96
C ASN A 391 -3.92 4.74 -76.38
N ARG A 392 -2.84 4.18 -75.82
CA ARG A 392 -1.36 4.41 -76.02
C ARG A 392 -0.65 4.23 -74.68
N GLY A 393 0.17 3.20 -74.45
CA GLY A 393 1.51 2.95 -75.03
C GLY A 393 2.54 3.81 -74.27
N GLY A 394 3.64 3.34 -73.69
CA GLY A 394 4.33 2.06 -73.59
C GLY A 394 5.70 2.29 -72.94
N ALA A 395 6.45 1.20 -72.76
CA ALA A 395 7.91 1.09 -72.61
C ALA A 395 8.53 1.51 -71.26
N GLY A 396 9.19 0.52 -70.63
CA GLY A 396 9.92 0.67 -69.38
C GLY A 396 11.34 1.21 -69.54
N ARG A 397 12.11 1.21 -68.44
CA ARG A 397 13.52 0.81 -68.47
C ARG A 397 14.07 0.59 -67.06
N THR A 398 14.90 -0.44 -67.00
CA THR A 398 15.68 -0.98 -65.88
C THR A 398 17.04 -0.31 -65.76
N ARG A 399 17.71 -0.69 -64.65
CA ARG A 399 19.15 -0.60 -64.28
C ARG A 399 19.51 0.58 -63.39
N SER A 400 20.43 0.53 -62.44
CA SER A 400 21.16 -0.49 -61.64
C SER A 400 22.37 0.28 -61.07
N LEU A 401 22.56 0.23 -59.75
CA LEU A 401 23.83 0.17 -58.97
C LEU A 401 25.09 0.91 -59.43
N LEU A 402 25.73 1.61 -58.48
CA LEU A 402 27.18 1.51 -58.26
C LEU A 402 27.55 1.80 -56.80
N VAL A 403 28.42 0.93 -56.29
CA VAL A 403 29.07 0.85 -54.97
C VAL A 403 30.48 1.47 -55.10
N ILE A 404 30.97 2.18 -54.09
CA ILE A 404 32.40 2.18 -53.72
C ILE A 404 32.53 2.21 -52.18
N ALA A 405 33.44 1.39 -51.68
CA ALA A 405 33.70 1.09 -50.27
C ALA A 405 35.11 1.54 -49.83
N GLY A 406 35.29 1.68 -48.51
CA GLY A 406 36.52 1.41 -47.74
C GLY A 406 37.55 2.54 -47.61
N ALA A 407 38.40 2.62 -46.58
CA ALA A 407 38.50 1.97 -45.27
C ALA A 407 39.66 2.63 -44.48
N GLY A 408 39.49 2.78 -43.16
CA GLY A 408 40.47 2.53 -42.07
C GLY A 408 41.82 3.28 -41.96
N LEU A 409 42.11 3.80 -40.75
CA LEU A 409 43.33 3.52 -39.97
C LEU A 409 43.27 4.09 -38.54
N ALA A 410 44.11 3.54 -37.65
CA ALA A 410 43.96 3.44 -36.20
C ALA A 410 44.99 4.25 -35.37
N ALA A 411 44.65 4.43 -34.09
CA ALA A 411 45.49 4.48 -32.86
C ALA A 411 46.54 5.60 -32.64
N VAL A 412 46.54 6.18 -31.42
CA VAL A 412 47.62 6.14 -30.38
C VAL A 412 47.30 7.13 -29.22
N ALA A 413 47.67 6.70 -28.01
CA ALA A 413 47.44 7.30 -26.69
C ALA A 413 48.29 8.54 -26.34
N ALA A 414 47.86 9.29 -25.31
CA ALA A 414 48.74 9.89 -24.30
C ALA A 414 47.94 10.27 -23.03
N ALA A 415 48.39 9.74 -21.89
CA ALA A 415 48.01 10.14 -20.54
C ALA A 415 49.11 11.01 -19.93
N ALA A 416 48.75 11.99 -19.09
CA ALA A 416 49.53 12.43 -17.91
C ALA A 416 48.76 13.52 -17.14
N GLY A 417 48.12 13.13 -16.04
CA GLY A 417 47.69 14.03 -14.97
C GLY A 417 48.37 13.58 -13.67
N VAL A 418 49.28 14.40 -13.16
CA VAL A 418 49.97 14.20 -11.88
C VAL A 418 49.16 14.90 -10.80
N PHE A 419 48.70 14.16 -9.78
CA PHE A 419 48.24 14.74 -8.51
C PHE A 419 48.98 14.03 -7.37
N VAL A 420 49.77 14.79 -6.63
CA VAL A 420 50.55 14.34 -5.47
C VAL A 420 49.65 14.43 -4.25
N ALA A 421 49.40 13.28 -3.61
CA ALA A 421 48.80 13.19 -2.29
C ALA A 421 49.91 13.28 -1.22
N VAL A 422 49.69 14.12 -0.21
CA VAL A 422 50.41 14.08 1.06
C VAL A 422 49.35 13.90 2.14
N ASN A 423 49.40 12.79 2.87
CA ASN A 423 48.89 12.70 4.23
C ASN A 423 49.72 11.66 4.98
N HIS A 424 50.22 12.08 6.14
CA HIS A 424 50.90 11.21 7.11
C HIS A 424 50.08 11.20 8.40
N ASP A 425 49.85 10.00 8.90
CA ASP A 425 49.22 9.64 10.17
C ASP A 425 49.82 10.34 11.40
N THR A 426 48.99 10.38 12.46
CA THR A 426 49.23 9.98 13.88
C THR A 426 48.25 10.76 14.76
N GLY A 427 47.58 10.25 15.78
CA GLY A 427 47.53 8.97 16.47
C GLY A 427 46.52 9.10 17.64
N ALA A 428 46.02 7.97 18.15
CA ALA A 428 45.21 7.91 19.38
C ALA A 428 46.06 8.19 20.64
N PRO A 429 45.42 8.44 21.81
CA PRO A 429 45.35 7.36 22.79
C PRO A 429 44.05 7.28 23.61
N ALA A 430 44.00 6.28 24.48
CA ALA A 430 42.85 5.64 25.09
C ALA A 430 42.50 6.04 26.54
N ALA A 431 41.28 5.62 26.94
CA ALA A 431 40.84 5.07 28.23
C ALA A 431 40.66 5.96 29.48
N ALA A 432 39.44 5.94 30.04
CA ALA A 432 39.19 5.74 31.48
C ALA A 432 37.73 5.30 31.72
N ALA A 433 37.54 4.34 32.62
CA ALA A 433 36.26 3.73 32.99
C ALA A 433 36.02 3.80 34.51
N ALA A 434 34.72 3.74 34.87
CA ALA A 434 34.09 3.29 36.14
C ALA A 434 33.96 4.34 37.30
N PRO A 435 33.04 4.14 38.30
CA PRO A 435 32.18 2.97 38.57
C PRO A 435 30.70 3.24 38.95
N ALA A 436 29.96 2.14 39.09
CA ALA A 436 28.60 2.03 39.65
C ALA A 436 28.59 1.95 41.19
N ALA A 437 27.48 2.38 41.82
CA ALA A 437 27.04 2.06 43.19
C ALA A 437 25.51 2.28 43.25
N ALA A 438 24.66 1.27 43.43
CA ALA A 438 24.27 0.54 44.65
C ALA A 438 23.21 1.27 45.51
N ASP A 439 21.97 0.74 45.48
CA ASP A 439 20.84 1.01 46.39
C ASP A 439 21.12 0.59 47.84
N PRO A 440 20.39 1.19 48.83
CA PRO A 440 19.43 0.39 49.59
C PRO A 440 18.10 1.10 50.01
N HIS A 441 17.01 0.32 50.05
CA HIS A 441 15.63 0.52 50.58
C HIS A 441 15.52 0.93 52.09
N PRO A 442 14.31 1.13 52.72
CA PRO A 442 12.94 1.50 52.28
C PRO A 442 12.21 2.57 53.16
N ALA A 443 10.96 2.92 52.74
CA ALA A 443 9.78 3.37 53.51
C ALA A 443 9.43 4.89 53.60
N GLY A 444 8.23 5.23 53.10
CA GLY A 444 7.53 6.48 53.39
C GLY A 444 6.52 6.88 52.30
N GLN A 445 5.23 6.60 52.53
CA GLN A 445 4.11 6.91 51.63
C GLN A 445 3.91 8.42 51.44
N GLY A 446 3.80 8.87 50.18
CA GLY A 446 3.40 10.23 49.77
C GLY A 446 3.08 10.24 48.26
N ALA A 447 1.98 10.86 47.88
CA ALA A 447 1.32 10.79 46.58
C ALA A 447 2.27 10.90 45.36
N ALA A 448 2.16 9.94 44.43
CA ALA A 448 3.00 9.86 43.24
C ALA A 448 2.64 10.94 42.22
N ALA A 449 3.46 12.00 42.15
CA ALA A 449 3.73 12.68 40.90
C ALA A 449 4.45 11.66 40.00
N GLY A 450 3.72 11.04 39.08
CA GLY A 450 4.26 10.03 38.17
C GLY A 450 5.39 10.63 37.35
N ARG A 451 6.60 10.09 37.50
CA ARG A 451 7.73 10.41 36.63
C ARG A 451 7.30 10.05 35.21
N LEU A 452 7.21 11.04 34.32
CA LEU A 452 6.90 10.82 32.92
C LEU A 452 7.85 9.74 32.35
N PRO A 453 7.33 8.72 31.64
CA PRO A 453 8.19 7.72 31.02
C PRO A 453 9.13 8.40 30.01
N ALA A 454 10.39 7.96 29.95
CA ALA A 454 11.33 8.43 28.94
C ALA A 454 10.81 8.05 27.54
N ALA A 455 11.07 8.89 26.53
CA ALA A 455 10.71 8.57 25.15
C ALA A 455 11.67 7.49 24.62
N SER A 456 11.36 6.21 24.89
CA SER A 456 12.08 5.07 24.33
C SER A 456 11.67 4.84 22.87
N ALA A 457 12.45 4.04 22.13
CA ALA A 457 12.18 3.73 20.72
C ALA A 457 10.76 3.18 20.47
N ASP A 458 10.19 2.46 21.44
CA ASP A 458 8.86 1.85 21.33
C ASP A 458 7.73 2.71 21.95
N SER A 459 8.04 3.87 22.55
CA SER A 459 7.04 4.69 23.24
C SER A 459 6.15 5.45 22.26
N SER A 460 4.83 5.30 22.39
CA SER A 460 3.82 6.07 21.63
C SER A 460 3.07 7.08 22.50
N TYR A 461 3.72 7.57 23.56
CA TYR A 461 3.09 8.47 24.52
C TYR A 461 2.75 9.83 23.90
N ARG A 462 1.58 10.37 24.26
CA ARG A 462 1.06 11.68 23.85
C ARG A 462 0.60 12.45 25.08
N SER A 463 0.85 13.76 25.13
CA SER A 463 0.37 14.59 26.23
C SER A 463 -1.17 14.65 26.25
N GLU A 464 -1.75 14.42 27.42
CA GLU A 464 -3.18 14.56 27.68
C GLU A 464 -3.47 15.72 28.65
N THR A 465 -2.46 16.16 29.42
CA THR A 465 -2.57 17.25 30.39
C THR A 465 -1.53 18.35 30.18
N THR A 466 -1.79 19.54 30.72
CA THR A 466 -0.87 20.68 30.64
C THR A 466 0.42 20.42 31.41
N ASP A 467 0.34 19.76 32.57
CA ASP A 467 1.50 19.45 33.43
C ASP A 467 2.52 18.54 32.74
N GLU A 468 2.05 17.60 31.92
CA GLU A 468 2.90 16.69 31.14
C GLU A 468 3.73 17.41 30.07
N VAL A 469 3.27 18.57 29.60
CA VAL A 469 4.00 19.39 28.63
C VAL A 469 4.89 20.40 29.34
N THR A 470 4.38 21.09 30.36
CA THR A 470 5.12 22.16 31.05
C THR A 470 6.35 21.65 31.79
N VAL A 471 6.32 20.42 32.31
CA VAL A 471 7.48 19.78 32.95
C VAL A 471 8.64 19.49 31.98
N LEU A 472 8.37 19.46 30.66
CA LEU A 472 9.38 19.27 29.63
C LEU A 472 9.97 20.58 29.11
N LEU A 473 9.35 21.72 29.40
CA LEU A 473 9.84 23.02 28.95
C LEU A 473 11.08 23.44 29.74
N PRO A 474 12.03 24.16 29.10
CA PRO A 474 13.12 24.77 29.83
C PRO A 474 12.61 25.67 30.95
N THR A 475 13.25 25.60 32.11
CA THR A 475 12.85 26.41 33.28
C THR A 475 12.83 27.89 32.95
N THR A 476 13.81 28.40 32.18
CA THR A 476 13.88 29.80 31.74
C THR A 476 12.68 30.22 30.91
N LEU A 477 12.21 29.35 30.01
CA LEU A 477 11.02 29.61 29.18
C LEU A 477 9.75 29.64 30.04
N PHE A 478 9.60 28.67 30.94
CA PHE A 478 8.43 28.57 31.81
C PHE A 478 8.29 29.80 32.73
N ILE A 479 9.37 30.24 33.40
CA ILE A 479 9.34 31.40 34.30
C ILE A 479 9.23 32.74 33.57
N SER A 480 9.67 32.79 32.31
CA SER A 480 9.58 33.99 31.45
C SER A 480 8.23 34.12 30.78
N SER A 481 7.32 33.17 30.98
CA SER A 481 5.97 33.18 30.44
C SER A 481 4.97 33.77 31.45
N THR A 482 4.02 34.58 30.99
CA THR A 482 2.92 35.11 31.81
C THR A 482 1.87 34.05 32.13
N ALA A 483 1.60 33.14 31.18
CA ALA A 483 0.71 32.01 31.33
C ALA A 483 1.07 30.91 30.32
N CYS A 484 0.97 29.65 30.73
CA CYS A 484 1.04 28.46 29.88
C CYS A 484 -0.28 27.71 30.00
N GLU A 485 -1.14 27.83 29.00
CA GLU A 485 -2.50 27.31 29.03
C GLU A 485 -2.75 26.33 27.89
N LYS A 486 -3.71 25.43 28.09
CA LYS A 486 -4.21 24.56 27.02
C LYS A 486 -4.71 25.42 25.85
N SER A 487 -4.18 25.19 24.65
CA SER A 487 -4.60 25.90 23.43
C SER A 487 -5.49 25.06 22.53
N SER A 488 -5.06 23.84 22.22
CA SER A 488 -5.60 23.01 21.13
C SER A 488 -5.12 21.56 21.26
N PHE A 489 -5.38 20.75 20.24
CA PHE A 489 -4.78 19.43 20.07
C PHE A 489 -4.04 19.39 18.73
N SER A 490 -2.94 18.63 18.65
CA SER A 490 -2.27 18.34 17.39
C SER A 490 -3.17 17.51 16.47
N SER A 491 -2.80 17.36 15.19
CA SER A 491 -3.49 16.45 14.26
C SER A 491 -3.54 15.00 14.76
N GLU A 492 -2.56 14.63 15.59
CA GLU A 492 -2.41 13.34 16.24
C GLU A 492 -3.13 13.28 17.60
N GLY A 493 -3.83 14.34 18.01
CA GLY A 493 -4.60 14.35 19.26
C GLY A 493 -3.78 14.57 20.53
N ALA A 494 -2.50 14.95 20.43
CA ALA A 494 -1.71 15.37 21.60
C ALA A 494 -2.15 16.77 22.06
N LEU A 495 -2.33 16.96 23.37
CA LEU A 495 -2.71 18.26 23.94
C LEU A 495 -1.58 19.28 23.74
N GLN A 496 -1.91 20.42 23.15
CA GLN A 496 -1.01 21.55 22.94
C GLN A 496 -1.18 22.60 24.05
N VAL A 497 -0.05 23.09 24.55
CA VAL A 497 0.06 24.16 25.54
C VAL A 497 0.67 25.37 24.87
N ARG A 498 0.02 26.53 24.99
CA ARG A 498 0.54 27.81 24.53
C ARG A 498 1.03 28.63 25.71
N CYS A 499 2.32 28.96 25.69
CA CYS A 499 2.99 29.83 26.64
C CYS A 499 3.15 31.23 26.06
N LEU A 500 2.61 32.25 26.73
CA LEU A 500 2.73 33.66 26.34
C LEU A 500 3.94 34.30 27.02
N LEU A 501 4.89 34.81 26.25
CA LEU A 501 6.09 35.45 26.82
C LEU A 501 5.75 36.77 27.52
N ASN A 502 6.43 37.04 28.64
CA ASN A 502 6.36 38.30 29.35
C ASN A 502 7.40 39.28 28.77
N PRO A 503 7.01 40.44 28.20
CA PRO A 503 7.96 41.44 27.71
C PRO A 503 8.98 41.92 28.75
N ASP A 504 8.59 41.94 30.04
CA ASP A 504 9.45 42.41 31.13
C ASP A 504 10.43 41.33 31.65
N SER A 505 10.31 40.08 31.17
CA SER A 505 11.18 38.96 31.55
C SER A 505 12.58 39.05 30.93
N ALA A 506 13.50 38.18 31.37
CA ALA A 506 14.83 38.07 30.77
C ALA A 506 14.73 37.74 29.27
N VAL A 507 13.96 36.70 28.92
CA VAL A 507 13.70 36.30 27.53
C VAL A 507 13.04 37.42 26.73
N GLY A 508 12.03 38.09 27.30
CA GLY A 508 11.33 39.20 26.65
C GLY A 508 12.27 40.36 26.29
N LYS A 509 13.19 40.70 27.19
CA LYS A 509 14.22 41.73 26.93
C LYS A 509 15.27 41.26 25.92
N THR A 510 15.69 40.00 25.97
CA THR A 510 16.68 39.44 25.05
C THR A 510 16.19 39.48 23.61
N ILE A 511 14.90 39.23 23.37
CA ILE A 511 14.30 39.28 22.03
C ILE A 511 13.73 40.66 21.66
N GLY A 512 13.91 41.67 22.52
CA GLY A 512 13.51 43.05 22.24
C GLY A 512 12.01 43.34 22.28
N MET A 513 11.22 42.57 23.06
CA MET A 513 9.77 42.77 23.14
C MET A 513 9.40 44.13 23.75
N GLU A 514 8.47 44.83 23.11
CA GLU A 514 7.75 45.96 23.68
C GLU A 514 6.50 45.52 24.46
N ARG A 515 5.95 46.40 25.30
CA ARG A 515 4.77 46.08 26.15
C ARG A 515 3.52 45.63 25.40
N HIS A 516 3.44 45.85 24.09
CA HIS A 516 2.29 45.47 23.26
C HIS A 516 2.59 44.30 22.32
N ASP A 517 3.78 43.70 22.42
CA ASP A 517 4.15 42.56 21.59
C ASP A 517 3.55 41.26 22.14
N TYR A 518 3.11 40.41 21.22
CA TYR A 518 2.47 39.13 21.54
C TYR A 518 3.27 37.99 20.92
N THR A 519 4.26 37.50 21.65
CA THR A 519 5.02 36.31 21.27
C THR A 519 4.57 35.11 22.09
N SER A 520 4.27 34.00 21.41
CA SER A 520 3.82 32.77 22.07
C SER A 520 4.55 31.55 21.55
N ILE A 521 4.80 30.60 22.44
CA ILE A 521 5.37 29.30 22.13
C ILE A 521 4.26 28.27 22.28
N THR A 522 4.05 27.43 21.27
CA THR A 522 3.14 26.28 21.37
C THR A 522 3.96 25.02 21.52
N ALA A 523 3.74 24.27 22.58
CA ALA A 523 4.46 23.03 22.87
C ALA A 523 3.51 21.87 23.13
N TRP A 524 3.95 20.65 22.81
CA TRP A 524 3.25 19.42 23.14
C TRP A 524 4.24 18.25 23.21
N ARG A 525 3.79 17.13 23.77
CA ARG A 525 4.55 15.88 23.75
C ARG A 525 3.87 14.88 22.85
N ASP A 526 4.63 14.35 21.89
CA ASP A 526 4.24 13.18 21.11
C ASP A 526 5.51 12.43 20.72
N ASP A 527 5.74 11.29 21.36
CA ASP A 527 6.98 10.54 21.24
C ASP A 527 7.20 10.03 19.81
N GLN A 528 6.13 9.65 19.11
CA GLN A 528 6.22 9.18 17.73
C GLN A 528 6.40 10.34 16.75
N TYR A 529 5.63 11.41 16.93
CA TYR A 529 5.71 12.59 16.07
C TYR A 529 7.06 13.30 16.22
N ALA A 530 7.60 13.39 17.43
CA ALA A 530 8.92 13.97 17.68
C ALA A 530 10.00 13.15 16.95
N ARG A 531 9.99 11.82 17.06
CA ARG A 531 10.96 10.96 16.37
C ARG A 531 10.85 11.05 14.85
N SER A 532 9.64 10.97 14.30
CA SER A 532 9.44 11.04 12.85
C SER A 532 9.83 12.41 12.29
N THR A 533 9.44 13.48 12.98
CA THR A 533 9.72 14.84 12.54
C THR A 533 11.20 15.21 12.72
N PHE A 534 11.87 14.70 13.76
CA PHE A 534 13.32 14.84 13.94
C PHE A 534 14.08 14.26 12.75
N ILE A 535 13.74 13.03 12.33
CA ILE A 535 14.39 12.39 11.17
C ILE A 535 14.12 13.19 9.90
N ARG A 536 12.86 13.59 9.67
CA ARG A 536 12.45 14.38 8.51
C ARG A 536 13.24 15.68 8.38
N LEU A 537 13.37 16.44 9.47
CA LEU A 537 14.02 17.75 9.46
C LEU A 537 15.55 17.66 9.45
N ARG A 538 16.11 16.56 9.98
CA ARG A 538 17.56 16.27 9.88
C ARG A 538 17.99 16.07 8.43
N ASP A 539 17.16 15.38 7.65
CA ASP A 539 17.49 14.95 6.29
C ASP A 539 16.94 15.91 5.22
N ALA A 540 16.35 17.05 5.62
CA ALA A 540 15.76 18.03 4.72
C ALA A 540 16.85 18.83 3.97
N THR A 541 16.69 18.96 2.64
CA THR A 541 17.62 19.69 1.75
C THR A 541 17.08 21.04 1.27
N ASP A 542 15.91 21.45 1.75
CA ASP A 542 15.04 22.42 1.07
C ASP A 542 15.15 23.86 1.62
N GLY A 543 16.36 24.36 1.85
CA GLY A 543 16.59 25.76 2.25
C GLY A 543 16.26 26.10 3.72
N HIS A 544 15.98 25.08 4.53
CA HIS A 544 15.89 25.17 5.99
C HIS A 544 17.28 25.28 6.62
N THR A 545 17.39 26.01 7.73
CA THR A 545 18.59 25.92 8.60
C THR A 545 18.28 24.98 9.75
N THR A 546 18.86 23.78 9.69
CA THR A 546 18.73 22.76 10.74
C THR A 546 19.99 22.71 11.59
N VAL A 547 19.84 22.83 12.91
CA VAL A 547 20.93 22.63 13.87
C VAL A 547 20.59 21.49 14.81
N ILE A 548 21.58 20.65 15.11
CA ILE A 548 21.42 19.45 15.92
C ILE A 548 22.35 19.58 17.13
N SER A 549 21.84 19.29 18.33
CA SER A 549 22.65 19.29 19.56
C SER A 549 23.80 18.28 19.51
N GLU A 550 24.86 18.52 20.28
CA GLU A 550 26.04 17.63 20.31
C GLU A 550 25.70 16.18 20.68
N ASP A 551 24.70 15.96 21.54
CA ASP A 551 24.22 14.64 21.94
C ASP A 551 23.30 13.98 20.89
N GLY A 552 22.97 14.71 19.82
CA GLY A 552 22.11 14.28 18.73
C GLY A 552 20.66 14.02 19.14
N THR A 553 20.19 14.54 20.27
CA THR A 553 18.82 14.30 20.76
C THR A 553 17.86 15.44 20.46
N ARG A 554 18.38 16.64 20.24
CA ARG A 554 17.60 17.84 19.95
C ARG A 554 17.93 18.39 18.57
N LEU A 555 16.89 18.86 17.90
CA LEU A 555 16.96 19.48 16.60
C LEU A 555 16.18 20.79 16.64
N VAL A 556 16.75 21.82 16.03
CA VAL A 556 16.09 23.09 15.78
C VAL A 556 16.05 23.32 14.27
N ASP A 557 14.86 23.49 13.73
CA ASP A 557 14.60 23.84 12.34
C ASP A 557 14.10 25.27 12.26
N ALA A 558 14.73 26.07 11.39
CA ALA A 558 14.33 27.44 11.09
C ALA A 558 13.90 27.57 9.62
N ASP A 559 12.64 27.98 9.42
CA ASP A 559 11.99 28.17 8.12
C ASP A 559 11.67 29.66 7.89
N ASP A 560 12.41 30.27 6.96
CA ASP A 560 12.26 31.69 6.55
C ASP A 560 11.52 31.83 5.20
N SER A 561 10.86 30.77 4.71
CA SER A 561 10.19 30.79 3.40
C SER A 561 8.92 31.65 3.35
N SER A 562 8.40 32.07 4.52
CA SER A 562 7.07 32.67 4.64
C SER A 562 7.01 34.19 4.38
N GLY A 563 8.16 34.88 4.43
CA GLY A 563 8.23 36.35 4.29
C GLY A 563 7.53 37.15 5.40
N SER A 564 7.07 36.48 6.46
CA SER A 564 6.31 37.06 7.59
C SER A 564 6.98 36.83 8.96
N GLY A 565 8.30 36.61 8.93
CA GLY A 565 9.09 36.16 10.07
C GLY A 565 9.58 34.72 9.89
N VAL A 566 10.52 34.31 10.74
CA VAL A 566 11.15 32.99 10.76
C VAL A 566 10.36 32.08 11.69
N ARG A 567 9.90 30.93 11.18
CA ARG A 567 9.23 29.91 11.99
C ARG A 567 10.28 28.92 12.51
N TYR A 568 10.23 28.69 13.82
CA TYR A 568 11.09 27.72 14.49
C TYR A 568 10.29 26.49 14.91
N THR A 569 10.89 25.33 14.69
CA THR A 569 10.42 24.05 15.24
C THR A 569 11.55 23.43 16.04
N VAL A 570 11.36 23.29 17.35
CA VAL A 570 12.29 22.61 18.26
C VAL A 570 11.74 21.22 18.57
N ILE A 571 12.58 20.21 18.45
CA ILE A 571 12.22 18.82 18.68
C ILE A 571 13.27 18.17 19.57
N ASP A 572 12.84 17.59 20.69
CA ASP A 572 13.69 16.78 21.56
C ASP A 572 13.17 15.34 21.57
N ARG A 573 13.87 14.46 20.85
CA ARG A 573 13.45 13.07 20.68
C ARG A 573 13.63 12.21 21.93
N SER A 574 14.40 12.69 22.92
CA SER A 574 14.61 11.98 24.19
C SER A 574 13.44 12.13 25.15
N THR A 575 12.70 13.22 25.01
CA THR A 575 11.52 13.55 25.83
C THR A 575 10.21 13.49 25.05
N GLY A 576 10.27 13.49 23.72
CA GLY A 576 9.09 13.57 22.84
C GLY A 576 8.54 15.00 22.72
N LEU A 577 9.25 16.01 23.22
CA LEU A 577 8.84 17.41 23.17
C LEU A 577 8.93 17.95 21.75
N ILE A 578 7.86 18.62 21.31
CA ILE A 578 7.85 19.49 20.15
C ILE A 578 7.41 20.88 20.60
N ALA A 579 8.12 21.92 20.16
CA ALA A 579 7.75 23.31 20.36
C ALA A 579 7.86 24.12 19.07
N THR A 580 6.88 24.98 18.82
CA THR A 580 6.85 25.87 17.66
C THR A 580 6.62 27.32 18.06
N PHE A 581 7.30 28.24 17.38
CA PHE A 581 7.19 29.68 17.58
C PHE A 581 7.65 30.44 16.33
N SER A 582 7.40 31.74 16.29
CA SER A 582 7.85 32.62 15.20
C SER A 582 8.59 33.82 15.78
N MET A 583 9.62 34.27 15.08
CA MET A 583 10.44 35.44 15.43
C MET A 583 10.64 36.32 14.20
N ASP A 584 10.91 37.60 14.42
CA ASP A 584 11.01 38.58 13.33
C ASP A 584 12.24 38.37 12.44
N SER A 585 13.33 37.82 12.98
CA SER A 585 14.54 37.52 12.23
C SER A 585 15.28 36.30 12.79
N VAL A 586 16.26 35.81 12.01
CA VAL A 586 17.12 34.68 12.41
C VAL A 586 17.95 35.05 13.64
N GLU A 587 18.42 36.29 13.74
CA GLU A 587 19.22 36.78 14.87
C GLU A 587 18.40 36.80 16.17
N VAL A 588 17.15 37.26 16.11
CA VAL A 588 16.24 37.28 17.26
C VAL A 588 15.92 35.86 17.72
N GLY A 589 15.66 34.94 16.78
CA GLY A 589 15.41 33.54 17.12
C GLY A 589 16.63 32.82 17.66
N ALA A 590 17.84 33.11 17.17
CA ALA A 590 19.08 32.57 17.75
C ALA A 590 19.30 33.06 19.18
N ALA A 591 19.07 34.35 19.45
CA ALA A 591 19.16 34.92 20.80
C ALA A 591 18.12 34.28 21.76
N PHE A 592 16.90 34.05 21.28
CA PHE A 592 15.86 33.33 22.03
C PHE A 592 16.30 31.91 22.40
N LEU A 593 16.76 31.13 21.42
CA LEU A 593 17.17 29.74 21.61
C LEU A 593 18.29 29.62 22.64
N ALA A 594 19.27 30.52 22.59
CA ALA A 594 20.36 30.58 23.56
C ALA A 594 19.88 30.91 24.97
N GLU A 595 18.99 31.89 25.12
CA GLU A 595 18.46 32.28 26.43
C GLU A 595 17.66 31.15 27.09
N VAL A 596 16.90 30.37 26.31
CA VAL A 596 16.08 29.28 26.83
C VAL A 596 16.82 27.93 26.93
N GLY A 597 18.09 27.85 26.53
CA GLY A 597 18.89 26.62 26.56
C GLY A 597 18.44 25.58 25.52
N TRP A 598 17.91 26.06 24.39
CA TRP A 598 17.63 25.29 23.18
C TRP A 598 18.68 25.52 22.08
N ASP A 599 19.70 26.32 22.35
CA ASP A 599 20.91 26.34 21.56
C ASP A 599 21.63 24.99 21.63
N SER A 600 22.26 24.65 20.52
CA SER A 600 23.12 23.48 20.32
C SER A 600 24.57 23.85 20.50
#